data_AF-A0A6J5WZM0-F1
#
_entry.id   AF-A0A6J5WZM0-F1
#
_cell.length_a   1.000
_cell.length_b   1.000
_cell.length_c   1.000
_cell.angle_alpha   90.00
_cell.angle_beta   90.00
_cell.angle_gamma   90.00
#
_symmetry.space_group_name_H-M   'P 1'
#
loop_
_entity.id
_entity.type
_entity.pdbx_description
1 polymer ?
#
loop_
_entity_poly.entity_id
_entity_poly.type
_entity_poly.pdbx_seq_one_letter_code
_entity_poly.pdbx_strand_id
1 'polypeptide(L)'
;MDSSEEDDNFPSIESITPRSKVDSLYQSHTEKGIRKLCCELLDSKDAVENLCGNMRMKYLAFLRISEEAVEMEHELVELRKHISAQGILVQDLMTGVCHQLEEWNQSTTEIQPDPEIAEHKVEEALEALDSEERNSPELKSSGDNSSTEGSSYRSAFLKRKAVLEGRLVEFPELQRALSGLINIGKGPLAHQLLLKFYGSRLEKSIEALSPSCSVCPKTYPATLSKLVFSAISLVTVKSGSIFGDNPVYTNRVVQWAEWEIEYFVRLVKDNAPSSGTVSALRAASVCVQASLNYSLMLERQGLKL
;
A
#
# COMPACT_ATOMS: atom_id res chain seq x y z
N MET A 1 -16.96 25.55 120.18
CA MET A 1 -17.69 26.77 119.77
C MET A 1 -16.71 27.51 118.87
N ASP A 2 -16.95 27.70 117.58
CA ASP A 2 -18.24 27.87 116.91
C ASP A 2 -18.14 27.47 115.42
N SER A 3 -19.28 27.04 114.87
CA SER A 3 -19.54 26.84 113.45
C SER A 3 -20.66 27.80 113.04
N SER A 4 -20.51 28.50 111.91
CA SER A 4 -21.64 28.85 111.03
C SER A 4 -21.15 29.45 109.72
N GLU A 5 -21.55 28.80 108.62
CA GLU A 5 -21.41 29.18 107.22
C GLU A 5 -22.36 30.33 106.87
N GLU A 6 -21.98 31.22 105.96
CA GLU A 6 -22.91 31.93 105.08
C GLU A 6 -22.27 32.09 103.68
N ASP A 7 -22.97 31.52 102.69
CA ASP A 7 -22.69 31.57 101.25
C ASP A 7 -23.39 32.76 100.56
N ASP A 8 -22.77 33.16 99.45
CA ASP A 8 -23.35 33.78 98.25
C ASP A 8 -23.88 35.23 98.27
N ASN A 9 -23.19 36.09 97.50
CA ASN A 9 -23.76 36.72 96.30
C ASN A 9 -22.67 37.43 95.46
N PHE A 10 -22.03 36.74 94.51
CA PHE A 10 -21.23 37.38 93.46
C PHE A 10 -22.16 37.84 92.31
N PRO A 11 -22.07 39.09 91.82
CA PRO A 11 -22.85 39.52 90.67
C PRO A 11 -22.39 38.77 89.40
N SER A 12 -23.35 38.15 88.72
CA SER A 12 -23.13 37.40 87.48
C SER A 12 -22.62 38.33 86.37
N ILE A 13 -21.54 37.90 85.72
CA ILE A 13 -20.86 38.55 84.60
C ILE A 13 -21.86 38.86 83.47
N GLU A 14 -21.95 40.13 83.09
CA GLU A 14 -22.69 40.60 81.92
C GLU A 14 -22.08 39.97 80.66
N SER A 15 -22.77 39.00 80.06
CA SER A 15 -22.29 38.31 78.87
C SER A 15 -22.31 39.26 77.68
N ILE A 16 -21.13 39.59 77.15
CA ILE A 16 -20.97 40.37 75.93
C ILE A 16 -21.61 39.60 74.77
N THR A 17 -22.75 40.10 74.29
CA THR A 17 -23.47 39.48 73.17
C THR A 17 -22.75 39.81 71.85
N PRO A 18 -22.41 38.81 71.01
CA PRO A 18 -21.76 39.05 69.73
C PRO A 18 -22.60 39.96 68.83
N ARG A 19 -21.97 40.94 68.16
CA ARG A 19 -22.65 41.93 67.30
C ARG A 19 -23.49 41.30 66.18
N SER A 20 -23.07 40.15 65.66
CA SER A 20 -23.83 39.34 64.70
C SER A 20 -25.17 38.83 65.24
N LYS A 21 -25.27 38.60 66.56
CA LYS A 21 -26.51 38.20 67.24
C LYS A 21 -27.42 39.40 67.48
N VAL A 22 -26.86 40.58 67.80
CA VAL A 22 -27.59 41.84 67.96
C VAL A 22 -28.21 42.29 66.63
N ASP A 23 -27.44 42.26 65.54
CA ASP A 23 -27.95 42.61 64.21
C ASP A 23 -29.07 41.66 63.75
N SER A 24 -29.02 40.38 64.13
CA SER A 24 -30.08 39.40 63.83
C SER A 24 -31.37 39.60 64.62
N LEU A 25 -31.30 40.22 65.80
CA LEU A 25 -32.40 40.46 66.73
C LEU A 25 -33.15 41.76 66.42
N TYR A 26 -32.45 42.79 65.95
CA TYR A 26 -33.04 44.10 65.60
C TYR A 26 -33.32 44.28 64.10
N GLN A 27 -33.02 43.27 63.28
CA GLN A 27 -33.34 43.27 61.86
C GLN A 27 -34.82 43.08 61.60
N SER A 28 -35.44 44.07 60.94
CA SER A 28 -36.79 43.92 60.41
C SER A 28 -36.86 42.73 59.46
N HIS A 29 -38.00 42.03 59.48
CA HIS A 29 -38.30 40.96 58.51
C HIS A 29 -38.09 41.42 57.06
N THR A 30 -38.35 42.70 56.78
CA THR A 30 -38.08 43.34 55.49
C THR A 30 -36.60 43.32 55.12
N GLU A 31 -35.71 43.64 56.07
CA GLU A 31 -34.27 43.72 55.83
C GLU A 31 -33.65 42.33 55.63
N LYS A 32 -34.14 41.31 56.37
CA LYS A 32 -33.77 39.90 56.13
C LYS A 32 -34.24 39.43 54.75
N GLY A 33 -35.46 39.80 54.35
CA GLY A 33 -36.00 39.52 53.02
C GLY A 33 -35.17 40.15 51.90
N ILE A 34 -34.80 41.43 52.04
CA ILE A 34 -33.96 42.14 51.08
C ILE A 34 -32.59 41.47 50.94
N ARG A 35 -31.91 41.12 52.05
CA ARG A 35 -30.62 40.42 51.98
C ARG A 35 -30.72 39.07 51.28
N LYS A 36 -31.77 38.29 51.56
CA LYS A 36 -31.99 37.01 50.91
C LYS A 36 -32.12 37.18 49.39
N LEU A 37 -32.93 38.15 48.96
CA LEU A 37 -33.08 38.51 47.54
C LEU A 37 -31.75 38.96 46.91
N CYS A 38 -30.96 39.78 47.61
CA CYS A 38 -29.64 40.19 47.13
C CYS A 38 -28.67 39.01 46.98
N CYS A 39 -28.68 38.04 47.91
CA CYS A 39 -27.89 36.81 47.78
C CYS A 39 -28.35 35.98 46.58
N GLU A 40 -29.65 35.74 46.43
CA GLU A 40 -30.20 34.98 45.28
C GLU A 40 -29.89 35.67 43.94
N LEU A 41 -29.90 37.01 43.88
CA LEU A 41 -29.50 37.78 42.70
C LEU A 41 -28.01 37.65 42.38
N LEU A 42 -27.15 37.62 43.40
CA LEU A 42 -25.71 37.40 43.22
C LEU A 42 -25.42 35.99 42.71
N ASP A 43 -26.04 34.97 43.30
CA ASP A 43 -25.91 33.58 42.85
C ASP A 43 -26.39 33.42 41.40
N SER A 44 -27.51 34.06 41.05
CA SER A 44 -28.03 34.06 39.69
C SER A 44 -27.09 34.77 38.71
N LYS A 45 -26.44 35.86 39.12
CA LYS A 45 -25.46 36.58 38.30
C LYS A 45 -24.25 35.69 38.00
N ASP A 46 -23.70 35.04 39.01
CA ASP A 46 -22.54 34.15 38.86
C ASP A 46 -22.86 32.94 37.96
N ALA A 47 -24.06 32.38 38.09
CA ALA A 47 -24.54 31.31 37.21
C ALA A 47 -24.61 31.75 35.74
N VAL A 48 -25.07 32.97 35.47
CA VAL A 48 -25.13 33.54 34.11
C VAL A 48 -23.74 33.82 33.55
N GLU A 49 -22.83 34.38 34.35
CA GLU A 49 -21.45 34.62 33.93
C GLU A 49 -20.72 33.32 33.59
N ASN A 50 -20.90 32.27 34.40
CA ASN A 50 -20.35 30.95 34.13
C ASN A 50 -20.94 30.34 32.84
N LEU A 51 -22.27 30.41 32.67
CA LEU A 51 -22.92 29.94 31.45
C LEU A 51 -22.40 30.68 30.20
N CYS A 52 -22.22 32.00 30.29
CA CYS A 52 -21.67 32.83 29.22
C CYS A 52 -20.22 32.43 28.88
N GLY A 53 -19.37 32.22 29.89
CA GLY A 53 -18.01 31.72 29.71
C GLY A 53 -17.95 30.34 29.07
N ASN A 54 -18.81 29.42 29.54
CA ASN A 54 -18.93 28.07 28.99
C ASN A 54 -19.38 28.08 27.53
N MET A 55 -20.39 28.89 27.21
CA MET A 55 -20.90 29.06 25.85
C MET A 55 -19.82 29.65 24.92
N ARG A 56 -19.11 30.69 25.37
CA ARG A 56 -18.01 31.30 24.62
C ARG A 56 -16.89 30.30 24.32
N MET A 57 -16.49 29.50 25.31
CA MET A 57 -15.47 28.47 25.12
C MET A 57 -15.92 27.40 24.12
N LYS A 58 -17.16 26.91 24.25
CA LYS A 58 -17.74 25.94 23.30
C LYS A 58 -17.85 26.50 21.89
N TYR A 59 -18.24 27.76 21.74
CA TYR A 59 -18.33 28.42 20.44
C TYR A 59 -16.96 28.58 19.78
N LEU A 60 -15.93 28.97 20.55
CA LEU A 60 -14.55 29.04 20.04
C LEU A 60 -14.00 27.66 19.65
N ALA A 61 -14.30 26.62 20.43
CA ALA A 61 -13.92 25.25 20.07
C ALA A 61 -14.62 24.79 18.79
N PHE A 62 -15.91 25.08 18.64
CA PHE A 62 -16.67 24.79 17.43
C PHE A 62 -16.08 25.51 16.21
N LEU A 63 -15.73 26.79 16.32
CA LEU A 63 -15.11 27.54 15.22
C LEU A 63 -13.80 26.91 14.75
N ARG A 64 -12.92 26.52 15.68
CA ARG A 64 -11.67 25.84 15.34
C ARG A 64 -11.91 24.51 14.63
N ILE A 65 -12.81 23.69 15.16
CA ILE A 65 -13.18 22.40 14.55
C ILE A 65 -13.79 22.63 13.15
N SER A 66 -14.60 23.67 12.97
CA SER A 66 -15.21 23.97 11.67
C SER A 66 -14.18 24.46 10.64
N GLU A 67 -13.16 25.20 11.07
CA GLU A 67 -12.06 25.63 10.20
C GLU A 67 -11.19 24.45 9.77
N GLU A 68 -10.82 23.58 10.72
CA GLU A 68 -10.13 22.31 10.44
C GLU A 68 -10.96 21.41 9.50
N ALA A 69 -12.29 21.40 9.65
CA ALA A 69 -13.17 20.63 8.77
C ALA A 69 -13.15 21.13 7.32
N VAL A 70 -13.11 22.45 7.12
CA VAL A 70 -13.01 23.05 5.78
C VAL A 70 -11.64 22.77 5.14
N GLU A 71 -10.56 22.84 5.92
CA GLU A 71 -9.22 22.49 5.44
C GLU A 71 -9.14 21.00 5.04
N MET A 72 -9.71 20.12 5.86
CA MET A 72 -9.84 18.70 5.51
C MET A 72 -10.68 18.47 4.25
N GLU A 73 -11.72 19.26 4.02
CA GLU A 73 -12.53 19.16 2.81
C GLU A 73 -11.72 19.53 1.55
N HIS A 74 -10.89 20.57 1.63
CA HIS A 74 -9.96 20.93 0.56
C HIS A 74 -8.94 19.80 0.28
N GLU A 75 -8.32 19.25 1.32
CA GLU A 75 -7.42 18.09 1.19
C GLU A 75 -8.12 16.89 0.52
N LEU A 76 -9.39 16.61 0.89
CA LEU A 76 -10.18 15.54 0.29
C LEU A 76 -10.46 15.77 -1.19
N VAL A 77 -10.68 17.02 -1.61
CA VAL A 77 -10.88 17.37 -3.03
C VAL A 77 -9.60 17.14 -3.83
N GLU A 78 -8.44 17.57 -3.32
CA GLU A 78 -7.15 17.33 -3.96
C GLU A 78 -6.80 15.84 -4.01
N LEU A 79 -7.08 15.10 -2.93
CA LEU A 79 -6.97 13.64 -2.90
C LEU A 79 -7.84 12.99 -3.97
N ARG A 80 -9.09 13.42 -4.12
CA ARG A 80 -10.00 12.89 -5.14
C ARG A 80 -9.48 13.14 -6.55
N LYS A 81 -8.93 14.33 -6.82
CA LYS A 81 -8.30 14.65 -8.12
C LYS A 81 -7.10 13.74 -8.39
N HIS A 82 -6.21 13.57 -7.42
CA HIS A 82 -5.05 12.70 -7.57
C HIS A 82 -5.42 11.22 -7.71
N ILE A 83 -6.38 10.71 -6.92
CA ILE A 83 -6.88 9.34 -7.06
C ILE A 83 -7.51 9.12 -8.44
N SER A 84 -8.20 10.13 -8.98
CA SER A 84 -8.75 10.05 -10.33
C SER A 84 -7.64 10.02 -11.39
N ALA A 85 -6.61 10.87 -11.25
CA ALA A 85 -5.45 10.88 -12.16
C ALA A 85 -4.63 9.60 -12.08
N GLN A 86 -4.41 9.06 -10.89
CA GLN A 86 -3.77 7.75 -10.68
C GLN A 86 -4.65 6.60 -11.15
N GLY A 87 -5.97 6.71 -10.99
CA GLY A 87 -6.94 5.77 -11.51
C GLY A 87 -6.81 5.66 -13.03
N ILE A 88 -6.63 6.78 -13.72
CA ILE A 88 -6.31 6.83 -15.15
C ILE A 88 -4.98 6.13 -15.42
N LEU A 89 -3.89 6.42 -14.70
CA LEU A 89 -2.59 5.75 -14.94
C LEU A 89 -2.61 4.24 -14.67
N VAL A 90 -3.30 3.80 -13.62
CA VAL A 90 -3.47 2.37 -13.30
C VAL A 90 -4.40 1.70 -14.31
N GLN A 91 -5.41 2.42 -14.79
CA GLN A 91 -6.29 1.95 -15.85
C GLN A 91 -5.57 1.91 -17.20
N ASP A 92 -4.68 2.86 -17.51
CA ASP A 92 -3.85 2.87 -18.71
C ASP A 92 -2.81 1.75 -18.65
N LEU A 93 -2.26 1.48 -17.47
CA LEU A 93 -1.39 0.33 -17.25
C LEU A 93 -2.18 -0.98 -17.39
N MET A 94 -3.35 -1.11 -16.76
CA MET A 94 -4.20 -2.30 -16.92
C MET A 94 -4.67 -2.45 -18.37
N THR A 95 -5.09 -1.39 -19.03
CA THR A 95 -5.58 -1.43 -20.41
C THR A 95 -4.43 -1.73 -21.35
N GLY A 96 -3.25 -1.14 -21.16
CA GLY A 96 -2.05 -1.49 -21.93
C GLY A 96 -1.56 -2.92 -21.67
N VAL A 97 -1.74 -3.45 -20.46
CA VAL A 97 -1.42 -4.85 -20.12
C VAL A 97 -2.48 -5.82 -20.66
N CYS A 98 -3.77 -5.49 -20.56
CA CYS A 98 -4.88 -6.27 -21.09
C CYS A 98 -4.87 -6.25 -22.63
N HIS A 99 -4.56 -5.11 -23.24
CA HIS A 99 -4.37 -5.00 -24.69
C HIS A 99 -3.17 -5.82 -25.13
N GLN A 100 -2.04 -5.80 -24.40
CA GLN A 100 -0.91 -6.71 -24.66
C GLN A 100 -1.27 -8.19 -24.44
N LEU A 101 -2.23 -8.51 -23.57
CA LEU A 101 -2.73 -9.87 -23.36
C LEU A 101 -3.73 -10.29 -24.45
N GLU A 102 -4.52 -9.36 -24.98
CA GLU A 102 -5.42 -9.57 -26.12
C GLU A 102 -4.65 -9.65 -27.44
N GLU A 103 -3.67 -8.78 -27.66
CA GLU A 103 -2.66 -8.88 -28.73
C GLU A 103 -1.90 -10.20 -28.63
N TRP A 104 -1.59 -10.69 -27.42
CA TRP A 104 -0.99 -12.00 -27.22
C TRP A 104 -1.92 -13.14 -27.69
N ASN A 105 -3.22 -13.05 -27.41
CA ASN A 105 -4.22 -14.03 -27.87
C ASN A 105 -4.51 -13.91 -29.39
N GLN A 106 -4.35 -12.72 -29.98
CA GLN A 106 -4.54 -12.48 -31.41
C GLN A 106 -3.29 -12.83 -32.23
N SER A 107 -2.09 -12.50 -31.77
CA SER A 107 -0.81 -12.85 -32.42
C SER A 107 -0.47 -14.34 -32.34
N THR A 108 -1.08 -15.09 -31.42
CA THR A 108 -1.08 -16.57 -31.48
C THR A 108 -1.90 -17.10 -32.67
N THR A 109 -2.76 -16.27 -33.26
CA THR A 109 -3.69 -16.67 -34.34
C THR A 109 -3.36 -16.00 -35.68
N GLU A 110 -2.65 -14.86 -35.70
CA GLU A 110 -2.37 -14.11 -36.92
C GLU A 110 -0.88 -13.83 -37.12
N ILE A 111 -0.31 -14.57 -38.07
CA ILE A 111 0.93 -14.23 -38.78
C ILE A 111 0.59 -13.04 -39.69
N GLN A 112 1.33 -11.91 -39.60
CA GLN A 112 1.77 -11.02 -40.71
C GLN A 112 2.53 -9.77 -40.18
N PRO A 113 3.38 -9.11 -41.02
CA PRO A 113 4.58 -8.35 -40.64
C PRO A 113 4.33 -6.83 -40.49
N ASP A 114 5.17 -5.99 -39.85
CA ASP A 114 6.56 -5.63 -40.22
C ASP A 114 7.19 -4.66 -39.17
N PRO A 115 8.37 -4.97 -38.56
CA PRO A 115 9.63 -4.24 -38.84
C PRO A 115 10.81 -5.20 -39.18
N GLU A 116 11.01 -5.47 -40.47
CA GLU A 116 11.36 -6.79 -41.00
C GLU A 116 12.84 -7.12 -41.09
N ILE A 117 13.78 -6.20 -41.28
CA ILE A 117 15.06 -6.63 -41.90
C ILE A 117 16.04 -7.29 -40.93
N ALA A 118 16.08 -6.90 -39.66
CA ALA A 118 16.89 -7.58 -38.65
C ALA A 118 16.13 -8.73 -37.99
N GLU A 119 14.80 -8.61 -37.93
CA GLU A 119 13.89 -9.52 -37.26
C GLU A 119 13.61 -10.77 -38.10
N HIS A 120 13.34 -10.61 -39.41
CA HIS A 120 13.22 -11.72 -40.36
C HIS A 120 14.50 -12.56 -40.43
N LYS A 121 15.68 -11.94 -40.30
CA LYS A 121 16.95 -12.67 -40.28
C LYS A 121 17.15 -13.52 -39.02
N VAL A 122 16.52 -13.14 -37.90
CA VAL A 122 16.56 -13.95 -36.66
C VAL A 122 15.57 -15.10 -36.78
N GLU A 123 14.39 -14.87 -37.34
CA GLU A 123 13.38 -15.91 -37.57
C GLU A 123 13.86 -16.95 -38.60
N GLU A 124 14.38 -16.51 -39.75
CA GLU A 124 14.98 -17.40 -40.76
C GLU A 124 16.13 -18.22 -40.16
N ALA A 125 16.93 -17.63 -39.29
CA ALA A 125 18.00 -18.34 -38.59
C ALA A 125 17.48 -19.34 -37.54
N LEU A 126 16.32 -19.07 -36.89
CA LEU A 126 15.64 -20.02 -36.00
C LEU A 126 15.13 -21.22 -36.78
N GLU A 127 14.42 -21.00 -37.89
CA GLU A 127 13.90 -22.06 -38.76
C GLU A 127 15.02 -22.90 -39.37
N ALA A 128 16.11 -22.26 -39.81
CA ALA A 128 17.29 -22.95 -40.31
C ALA A 128 17.95 -23.82 -39.23
N LEU A 129 18.04 -23.36 -37.98
CA LEU A 129 18.60 -24.14 -36.88
C LEU A 129 17.69 -25.29 -36.46
N ASP A 130 16.37 -25.09 -36.38
CA ASP A 130 15.41 -26.16 -36.04
C ASP A 130 15.40 -27.25 -37.13
N SER A 131 15.35 -26.86 -38.40
CA SER A 131 15.43 -27.81 -39.51
C SER A 131 16.76 -28.56 -39.54
N GLU A 132 17.89 -27.87 -39.29
CA GLU A 132 19.21 -28.50 -39.20
C GLU A 132 19.30 -29.51 -38.03
N GLU A 133 18.78 -29.17 -36.85
CA GLU A 133 18.74 -30.05 -35.67
C GLU A 133 17.81 -31.26 -35.88
N ARG A 134 16.69 -31.07 -36.58
CA ARG A 134 15.77 -32.16 -36.94
C ARG A 134 16.35 -33.12 -37.97
N ASN A 135 17.13 -32.62 -38.93
CA ASN A 135 17.65 -33.41 -40.05
C ASN A 135 18.99 -34.09 -39.77
N SER A 136 19.64 -33.80 -38.63
CA SER A 136 20.97 -34.35 -38.29
C SER A 136 20.92 -35.31 -37.09
N PRO A 137 21.11 -36.63 -37.29
CA PRO A 137 21.13 -37.60 -36.19
C PRO A 137 22.33 -37.40 -35.24
N GLU A 138 23.43 -36.82 -35.73
CA GLU A 138 24.63 -36.46 -34.94
C GLU A 138 24.36 -35.38 -33.87
N LEU A 139 23.33 -34.55 -34.06
CA LEU A 139 22.93 -33.54 -33.07
C LEU A 139 21.98 -34.10 -32.00
N LYS A 140 21.17 -35.11 -32.35
CA LYS A 140 20.12 -35.71 -31.50
C LYS A 140 20.57 -36.72 -30.44
N SER A 141 21.79 -37.26 -30.55
CA SER A 141 22.27 -38.24 -29.55
C SER A 141 22.65 -37.54 -28.24
N SER A 142 21.84 -37.76 -27.21
CA SER A 142 22.10 -37.36 -25.81
C SER A 142 22.83 -38.44 -25.00
N GLY A 143 23.17 -39.58 -25.63
CA GLY A 143 23.80 -40.70 -24.95
C GLY A 143 25.31 -40.71 -25.19
N ASP A 144 26.07 -40.54 -24.10
CA ASP A 144 27.43 -41.06 -23.96
C ASP A 144 27.52 -42.42 -24.66
N ASN A 145 28.34 -42.54 -25.71
CA ASN A 145 29.04 -43.74 -26.17
C ASN A 145 29.52 -43.56 -27.63
N SER A 146 30.52 -42.71 -27.83
CA SER A 146 31.66 -43.03 -28.70
C SER A 146 32.68 -41.90 -28.58
N SER A 147 33.88 -42.25 -28.12
CA SER A 147 35.06 -41.41 -28.16
C SER A 147 35.30 -40.87 -29.57
N THR A 148 35.22 -39.57 -29.76
CA THR A 148 36.03 -38.74 -30.67
C THR A 148 35.60 -37.30 -30.38
N GLU A 149 36.55 -36.36 -30.35
CA GLU A 149 36.31 -34.92 -30.26
C GLU A 149 34.99 -34.53 -30.95
N GLY A 150 34.09 -33.84 -30.22
CA GLY A 150 32.79 -33.45 -30.76
C GLY A 150 32.97 -32.87 -32.16
N SER A 151 32.32 -33.48 -33.16
CA SER A 151 32.60 -33.19 -34.57
C SER A 151 32.63 -31.69 -34.82
N SER A 152 33.57 -31.22 -35.64
CA SER A 152 33.72 -29.79 -35.98
C SER A 152 32.36 -29.15 -36.33
N TYR A 153 31.50 -29.91 -37.01
CA TYR A 153 30.11 -29.58 -37.30
C TYR A 153 29.24 -29.33 -36.05
N ARG A 154 29.18 -30.25 -35.08
CA ARG A 154 28.45 -30.06 -33.81
C ARG A 154 28.94 -28.84 -33.04
N SER A 155 30.25 -28.60 -33.05
CA SER A 155 30.83 -27.42 -32.39
C SER A 155 30.42 -26.10 -33.08
N ALA A 156 30.38 -26.07 -34.42
CA ALA A 156 29.95 -24.92 -35.19
C ALA A 156 28.45 -24.64 -35.04
N PHE A 157 27.64 -25.69 -34.95
CA PHE A 157 26.21 -25.60 -34.66
C PHE A 157 25.95 -24.97 -33.27
N LEU A 158 26.62 -25.46 -32.22
CA LEU A 158 26.48 -24.90 -30.87
C LEU A 158 26.95 -23.43 -30.80
N LYS A 159 28.00 -23.06 -31.54
CA LYS A 159 28.43 -21.66 -31.64
C LYS A 159 27.36 -20.77 -32.27
N ARG A 160 26.72 -21.20 -33.37
CA ARG A 160 25.61 -20.46 -34.00
C ARG A 160 24.42 -20.31 -33.05
N LYS A 161 24.07 -21.38 -32.32
CA LYS A 161 23.01 -21.39 -31.30
C LYS A 161 23.29 -20.38 -30.17
N ALA A 162 24.54 -20.29 -29.71
CA ALA A 162 24.96 -19.33 -28.69
C ALA A 162 24.94 -17.86 -29.17
N VAL A 163 25.31 -17.60 -30.43
CA VAL A 163 25.21 -16.26 -31.02
C VAL A 163 23.75 -15.82 -31.10
N LEU A 164 22.85 -16.73 -31.50
CA LEU A 164 21.43 -16.45 -31.59
C LEU A 164 20.80 -16.21 -30.21
N GLU A 165 21.17 -17.02 -29.21
CA GLU A 165 20.78 -16.83 -27.81
C GLU A 165 21.11 -15.41 -27.31
N GLY A 166 22.34 -14.92 -27.56
CA GLY A 166 22.73 -13.56 -27.18
C GLY A 166 21.85 -12.48 -27.84
N ARG A 167 21.53 -12.64 -29.13
CA ARG A 167 20.67 -11.68 -29.85
C ARG A 167 19.23 -11.70 -29.38
N LEU A 168 18.70 -12.87 -29.00
CA LEU A 168 17.34 -13.01 -28.50
C LEU A 168 17.15 -12.35 -27.13
N VAL A 169 18.15 -12.38 -26.26
CA VAL A 169 18.10 -11.71 -24.94
C VAL A 169 18.01 -10.19 -25.07
N GLU A 170 18.62 -9.61 -26.10
CA GLU A 170 18.59 -8.17 -26.38
C GLU A 170 17.44 -7.75 -27.31
N PHE A 171 16.63 -8.71 -27.76
CA PHE A 171 15.59 -8.46 -28.73
C PHE A 171 14.49 -7.57 -28.11
N PRO A 172 14.08 -6.48 -28.79
CA PRO A 172 13.20 -5.48 -28.19
C PRO A 172 11.79 -6.02 -27.92
N GLU A 173 11.33 -6.96 -28.75
CA GLU A 173 10.03 -7.57 -28.60
C GLU A 173 10.12 -8.83 -27.74
N LEU A 174 9.67 -8.72 -26.48
CA LEU A 174 9.75 -9.80 -25.50
C LEU A 174 9.12 -11.12 -25.99
N GLN A 175 8.03 -11.06 -26.75
CA GLN A 175 7.33 -12.27 -27.21
C GLN A 175 8.16 -13.11 -28.16
N ARG A 176 8.71 -12.50 -29.22
CA ARG A 176 9.63 -13.18 -30.12
C ARG A 176 10.92 -13.62 -29.44
N ALA A 177 11.44 -12.81 -28.52
CA ALA A 177 12.58 -13.20 -27.69
C ALA A 177 12.33 -14.51 -26.93
N LEU A 178 11.19 -14.60 -26.23
CA LEU A 178 10.81 -15.77 -25.44
C LEU A 178 10.56 -17.00 -26.32
N SER A 179 9.82 -16.84 -27.41
CA SER A 179 9.48 -17.93 -28.34
C SER A 179 10.75 -18.48 -29.00
N GLY A 180 11.62 -17.61 -29.50
CA GLY A 180 12.92 -18.00 -30.07
C GLY A 180 13.80 -18.72 -29.06
N LEU A 181 13.88 -18.24 -27.81
CA LEU A 181 14.65 -18.90 -26.75
C LEU A 181 14.10 -20.29 -26.41
N ILE A 182 12.77 -20.46 -26.39
CA ILE A 182 12.14 -21.77 -26.16
C ILE A 182 12.43 -22.71 -27.32
N ASN A 183 12.34 -22.23 -28.57
CA ASN A 183 12.62 -23.03 -29.77
C ASN A 183 14.06 -23.54 -29.81
N ILE A 184 15.03 -22.74 -29.39
CA ILE A 184 16.43 -23.19 -29.25
C ILE A 184 16.69 -24.01 -27.98
N GLY A 185 15.66 -24.40 -27.22
CA GLY A 185 15.78 -25.23 -26.02
C GLY A 185 16.33 -24.48 -24.79
N LYS A 186 16.31 -23.15 -24.79
CA LYS A 186 16.76 -22.27 -23.70
C LYS A 186 15.59 -21.80 -22.82
N GLY A 187 14.66 -22.71 -22.51
CA GLY A 187 13.50 -22.45 -21.65
C GLY A 187 13.82 -21.76 -20.31
N PRO A 188 14.85 -22.18 -19.54
CA PRO A 188 15.23 -21.50 -18.31
C PRO A 188 15.67 -20.05 -18.49
N LEU A 189 16.34 -19.74 -19.60
CA LEU A 189 16.74 -18.38 -19.93
C LEU A 189 15.55 -17.54 -20.38
N ALA A 190 14.64 -18.11 -21.17
CA ALA A 190 13.38 -17.47 -21.53
C ALA A 190 12.58 -17.11 -20.26
N HIS A 191 12.41 -18.06 -19.34
CA HIS A 191 11.72 -17.81 -18.08
C HIS A 191 12.40 -16.71 -17.25
N GLN A 192 13.74 -16.70 -17.19
CA GLN A 192 14.48 -15.65 -16.52
C GLN A 192 14.28 -14.27 -17.16
N LEU A 193 14.27 -14.21 -18.49
CA LEU A 193 14.04 -12.97 -19.24
C LEU A 193 12.63 -12.42 -18.98
N LEU A 194 11.61 -13.29 -18.94
CA LEU A 194 10.24 -12.93 -18.57
C LEU A 194 10.20 -12.24 -17.21
N LEU A 195 10.74 -12.88 -16.17
CA LEU A 195 10.75 -12.33 -14.81
C LEU A 195 11.51 -11.00 -14.74
N LYS A 196 12.69 -10.92 -15.37
CA LYS A 196 13.51 -9.70 -15.38
C LYS A 196 12.78 -8.52 -16.06
N PHE A 197 12.10 -8.79 -17.18
CA PHE A 197 11.35 -7.77 -17.90
C PHE A 197 10.22 -7.20 -17.03
N TYR A 198 9.41 -8.07 -16.43
CA TYR A 198 8.28 -7.63 -15.60
C TYR A 198 8.74 -7.00 -14.28
N GLY A 199 9.82 -7.47 -13.67
CA GLY A 199 10.45 -6.82 -12.51
C GLY A 199 10.91 -5.40 -12.84
N SER A 200 11.65 -5.19 -13.93
CA SER A 200 12.08 -3.83 -14.34
C SER A 200 10.91 -2.91 -14.68
N ARG A 201 9.84 -3.44 -15.29
CA ARG A 201 8.62 -2.66 -15.57
C ARG A 201 7.89 -2.27 -14.28
N LEU A 202 7.83 -3.19 -13.31
CA LEU A 202 7.22 -2.93 -12.00
C LEU A 202 8.02 -1.87 -11.24
N GLU A 203 9.34 -1.98 -11.20
CA GLU A 203 10.24 -0.99 -10.59
C GLU A 203 10.02 0.42 -11.16
N LYS A 204 10.01 0.58 -12.49
CA LYS A 204 9.69 1.87 -13.14
C LYS A 204 8.31 2.42 -12.77
N SER A 205 7.32 1.53 -12.63
CA SER A 205 5.96 1.91 -12.25
C SER A 205 5.89 2.37 -10.79
N ILE A 206 6.67 1.74 -9.90
CA ILE A 206 6.81 2.12 -8.50
C ILE A 206 7.55 3.46 -8.37
N GLU A 207 8.62 3.68 -9.14
CA GLU A 207 9.33 4.95 -9.21
C GLU A 207 8.40 6.10 -9.64
N ALA A 208 7.56 5.86 -10.64
CA ALA A 208 6.53 6.82 -11.07
C ALA A 208 5.48 7.09 -9.99
N LEU A 209 5.21 6.12 -9.11
CA LEU A 209 4.30 6.28 -7.97
C LEU A 209 4.96 7.01 -6.78
N SER A 210 6.29 7.04 -6.71
CA SER A 210 7.07 7.58 -5.58
C SER A 210 6.68 9.02 -5.16
N PRO A 211 6.47 9.99 -6.08
CA PRO A 211 6.03 11.34 -5.71
C PRO A 211 4.67 11.38 -4.97
N SER A 212 3.85 10.35 -5.12
CA SER A 212 2.52 10.27 -4.51
C SER A 212 2.55 9.85 -3.04
N CYS A 213 3.69 9.32 -2.57
CA CYS A 213 3.89 8.94 -1.19
C CYS A 213 3.76 10.15 -0.24
N SER A 214 4.40 11.27 -0.58
CA SER A 214 4.43 12.47 0.27
C SER A 214 3.08 13.19 0.31
N VAL A 215 2.33 13.15 -0.81
CA VAL A 215 1.04 13.84 -0.95
C VAL A 215 -0.10 13.03 -0.31
N CYS A 216 -0.04 11.70 -0.38
CA CYS A 216 -1.15 10.82 0.00
C CYS A 216 -0.70 9.58 0.80
N PRO A 217 -0.02 9.73 1.95
CA PRO A 217 0.58 8.62 2.69
C PRO A 217 -0.44 7.56 3.18
N LYS A 218 -1.72 7.95 3.30
CA LYS A 218 -2.81 7.05 3.74
C LYS A 218 -3.26 6.07 2.66
N THR A 219 -3.16 6.44 1.38
CA THR A 219 -3.65 5.63 0.25
C THR A 219 -2.51 4.97 -0.54
N TYR A 220 -1.30 5.53 -0.46
CA TYR A 220 -0.11 5.01 -1.12
C TYR A 220 0.12 3.50 -0.89
N PRO A 221 0.08 2.95 0.34
CA PRO A 221 0.29 1.51 0.56
C PRO A 221 -0.74 0.63 -0.15
N ALA A 222 -2.00 1.07 -0.23
CA ALA A 222 -3.06 0.32 -0.89
C ALA A 222 -2.91 0.33 -2.42
N THR A 223 -2.55 1.48 -2.99
CA THR A 223 -2.24 1.61 -4.42
C THR A 223 -1.02 0.78 -4.80
N LEU A 224 0.03 0.81 -3.99
CA LEU A 224 1.24 0.03 -4.19
C LEU A 224 0.96 -1.48 -4.10
N SER A 225 0.15 -1.92 -3.14
CA SER A 225 -0.32 -3.31 -3.05
C SER A 225 -1.03 -3.72 -4.35
N LYS A 226 -2.01 -2.94 -4.82
CA LYS A 226 -2.69 -3.23 -6.11
C LYS A 226 -1.71 -3.38 -7.27
N LEU A 227 -0.75 -2.47 -7.39
CA LEU A 227 0.24 -2.50 -8.47
C LEU A 227 1.08 -3.80 -8.43
N VAL A 228 1.70 -4.09 -7.28
CA VAL A 228 2.59 -5.25 -7.09
C VAL A 228 1.85 -6.57 -7.29
N PHE A 229 0.72 -6.75 -6.62
CA PHE A 229 -0.03 -8.00 -6.71
C PHE A 229 -0.65 -8.23 -8.10
N SER A 230 -1.03 -7.17 -8.81
CA SER A 230 -1.49 -7.29 -10.21
C SER A 230 -0.38 -7.73 -11.16
N ALA A 231 0.85 -7.21 -10.97
CA ALA A 231 2.01 -7.65 -11.73
C ALA A 231 2.36 -9.12 -11.44
N ILE A 232 2.30 -9.54 -10.17
CA ILE A 232 2.51 -10.93 -9.78
C ILE A 232 1.51 -11.87 -10.44
N SER A 233 0.23 -11.49 -10.41
CA SER A 233 -0.84 -12.26 -11.06
C SER A 233 -0.60 -12.41 -12.56
N LEU A 234 -0.27 -11.32 -13.23
CA LEU A 234 0.02 -11.33 -14.66
C LEU A 234 1.18 -12.26 -15.01
N VAL A 235 2.30 -12.16 -14.28
CA VAL A 235 3.48 -13.00 -14.51
C VAL A 235 3.16 -14.46 -14.25
N THR A 236 2.36 -14.75 -13.23
CA THR A 236 1.91 -16.12 -12.90
C THR A 236 1.13 -16.73 -14.06
N VAL A 237 0.09 -16.02 -14.54
CA VAL A 237 -0.74 -16.49 -15.66
C VAL A 237 0.09 -16.62 -16.94
N LYS A 238 0.93 -15.63 -17.24
CA LYS A 238 1.75 -15.62 -18.46
C LYS A 238 2.82 -16.71 -18.45
N SER A 239 3.47 -16.92 -17.30
CA SER A 239 4.44 -18.01 -17.15
C SER A 239 3.76 -19.37 -17.31
N GLY A 240 2.61 -19.60 -16.66
CA GLY A 240 1.84 -20.84 -16.83
C GLY A 240 1.41 -21.09 -18.28
N SER A 241 0.99 -20.04 -19.01
CA SER A 241 0.63 -20.17 -20.42
C SER A 241 1.80 -20.52 -21.33
N ILE A 242 3.01 -20.02 -21.07
CA ILE A 242 4.19 -20.21 -21.93
C ILE A 242 4.93 -21.50 -21.58
N PHE A 243 5.06 -21.79 -20.30
CA PHE A 243 5.94 -22.86 -19.79
C PHE A 243 5.18 -24.05 -19.20
N GLY A 244 3.84 -23.98 -19.13
CA GLY A 244 2.99 -25.00 -18.53
C GLY A 244 3.19 -25.16 -17.02
N ASP A 245 2.66 -26.25 -16.48
CA ASP A 245 2.72 -26.59 -15.04
C ASP A 245 4.07 -27.22 -14.65
N ASN A 246 5.18 -26.68 -15.15
CA ASN A 246 6.50 -27.17 -14.79
C ASN A 246 6.89 -26.63 -13.39
N PRO A 247 7.09 -27.50 -12.39
CA PRO A 247 7.34 -27.07 -11.01
C PRO A 247 8.62 -26.23 -10.87
N VAL A 248 9.61 -26.40 -11.75
CA VAL A 248 10.84 -25.58 -11.74
C VAL A 248 10.52 -24.11 -12.04
N TYR A 249 9.63 -23.87 -12.99
CA TYR A 249 9.23 -22.52 -13.40
C TYR A 249 8.22 -21.92 -12.41
N THR A 250 7.23 -22.70 -11.99
CA THR A 250 6.27 -22.28 -10.96
C THR A 250 6.99 -21.86 -9.68
N ASN A 251 7.95 -22.64 -9.19
CA ASN A 251 8.73 -22.30 -8.00
C ASN A 251 9.57 -21.02 -8.18
N ARG A 252 10.11 -20.78 -9.39
CA ARG A 252 10.80 -19.51 -9.67
C ARG A 252 9.85 -18.32 -9.67
N VAL A 253 8.62 -18.47 -10.16
CA VAL A 253 7.60 -17.41 -10.08
C VAL A 253 7.26 -17.11 -8.62
N VAL A 254 7.11 -18.14 -7.78
CA VAL A 254 6.89 -17.98 -6.33
C VAL A 254 8.03 -17.20 -5.70
N GLN A 255 9.29 -17.60 -5.92
CA GLN A 255 10.46 -16.89 -5.37
C GLN A 255 10.55 -15.44 -5.83
N TRP A 256 10.26 -15.18 -7.11
CA TRP A 256 10.22 -13.82 -7.63
C TRP A 256 9.10 -13.01 -6.98
N ALA A 257 7.90 -13.58 -6.83
CA ALA A 257 6.78 -12.93 -6.15
C ALA A 257 7.10 -12.63 -4.67
N GLU A 258 7.76 -13.54 -3.96
CA GLU A 258 8.25 -13.32 -2.60
C GLU A 258 9.21 -12.12 -2.54
N TRP A 259 10.16 -12.00 -3.48
CA TRP A 259 11.05 -10.84 -3.56
C TRP A 259 10.32 -9.52 -3.82
N GLU A 260 9.37 -9.50 -4.76
CA GLU A 260 8.57 -8.30 -5.04
C GLU A 260 7.71 -7.90 -3.84
N ILE A 261 7.15 -8.89 -3.11
CA ILE A 261 6.37 -8.65 -1.88
C ILE A 261 7.28 -8.14 -0.76
N GLU A 262 8.48 -8.69 -0.60
CA GLU A 262 9.44 -8.20 0.40
C GLU A 262 9.83 -6.74 0.11
N TYR A 263 10.08 -6.41 -1.16
CA TYR A 263 10.36 -5.04 -1.60
C TYR A 263 9.17 -4.11 -1.32
N PHE A 264 7.95 -4.55 -1.63
CA PHE A 264 6.72 -3.85 -1.27
C PHE A 264 6.61 -3.57 0.24
N VAL A 265 6.83 -4.57 1.08
CA VAL A 265 6.75 -4.42 2.54
C VAL A 265 7.77 -3.40 3.03
N ARG A 266 8.99 -3.42 2.47
CA ARG A 266 10.05 -2.45 2.77
C ARG A 266 9.63 -1.03 2.39
N LEU A 267 9.11 -0.85 1.18
CA LEU A 267 8.60 0.44 0.71
C LEU A 267 7.47 0.96 1.59
N VAL A 268 6.48 0.13 1.95
CA VAL A 268 5.40 0.56 2.84
C VAL A 268 5.94 0.99 4.21
N LYS A 269 6.92 0.26 4.75
CA LYS A 269 7.55 0.56 6.04
C LYS A 269 8.32 1.89 6.00
N ASP A 270 9.13 2.10 4.97
CA ASP A 270 9.98 3.29 4.83
C ASP A 270 9.16 4.56 4.58
N ASN A 271 7.96 4.39 4.03
CA ASN A 271 7.04 5.48 3.68
C ASN A 271 5.84 5.59 4.65
N ALA A 272 5.82 4.81 5.73
CA ALA A 272 4.73 4.84 6.69
C ALA A 272 4.73 6.16 7.49
N PRO A 273 3.56 6.76 7.75
CA PRO A 273 3.46 7.88 8.69
C PRO A 273 3.93 7.47 10.10
N SER A 274 4.39 8.44 10.90
CA SER A 274 4.91 8.17 12.25
C SER A 274 3.90 7.37 13.09
N SER A 275 4.39 6.33 13.78
CA SER A 275 3.55 5.22 14.29
C SER A 275 2.64 5.54 15.49
N GLY A 276 2.35 6.81 15.77
CA GLY A 276 1.49 7.25 16.88
C GLY A 276 0.08 7.71 16.49
N THR A 277 -0.29 7.69 15.20
CA THR A 277 -1.55 8.31 14.73
C THR A 277 -2.62 7.29 14.33
N VAL A 278 -3.90 7.57 14.59
CA VAL A 278 -5.05 6.75 14.13
C VAL A 278 -5.04 6.59 12.61
N SER A 279 -4.51 7.58 11.88
CA SER A 279 -4.29 7.53 10.44
C SER A 279 -3.26 6.49 9.99
N ALA A 280 -2.18 6.30 10.75
CA ALA A 280 -1.17 5.28 10.45
C ALA A 280 -1.76 3.87 10.58
N LEU A 281 -2.52 3.63 11.66
CA LEU A 281 -3.20 2.36 11.89
C LEU A 281 -4.23 2.06 10.79
N ARG A 282 -5.01 3.07 10.37
CA ARG A 282 -5.98 2.93 9.27
C ARG A 282 -5.29 2.61 7.94
N ALA A 283 -4.22 3.31 7.60
CA ALA A 283 -3.46 3.06 6.37
C ALA A 283 -2.88 1.64 6.35
N ALA A 284 -2.31 1.19 7.47
CA ALA A 284 -1.80 -0.18 7.62
C ALA A 284 -2.92 -1.22 7.48
N SER A 285 -4.06 -1.02 8.14
CA SER A 285 -5.21 -1.93 8.05
C SER A 285 -5.74 -2.07 6.61
N VAL A 286 -5.89 -0.95 5.88
CA VAL A 286 -6.33 -0.97 4.48
C VAL A 286 -5.31 -1.67 3.59
N CYS A 287 -4.02 -1.44 3.81
CA CYS A 287 -2.94 -2.12 3.10
C CYS A 287 -2.99 -3.64 3.30
N VAL A 288 -3.08 -4.09 4.55
CA VAL A 288 -3.17 -5.52 4.90
C VAL A 288 -4.41 -6.14 4.28
N GLN A 289 -5.57 -5.49 4.37
CA GLN A 289 -6.81 -6.01 3.78
C GLN A 289 -6.71 -6.14 2.26
N ALA A 290 -6.12 -5.16 1.58
CA ALA A 290 -5.89 -5.22 0.14
C ALA A 290 -4.95 -6.38 -0.22
N SER A 291 -3.82 -6.51 0.48
CA SER A 291 -2.85 -7.58 0.25
C SER A 291 -3.43 -8.98 0.51
N LEU A 292 -4.26 -9.15 1.54
CA LEU A 292 -4.96 -10.41 1.79
C LEU A 292 -5.93 -10.77 0.65
N ASN A 293 -6.71 -9.80 0.17
CA ASN A 293 -7.63 -10.03 -0.95
C ASN A 293 -6.88 -10.47 -2.22
N TYR A 294 -5.73 -9.85 -2.50
CA TYR A 294 -4.91 -10.27 -3.63
C TYR A 294 -4.22 -11.61 -3.42
N SER A 295 -3.78 -11.92 -2.21
CA SER A 295 -3.19 -13.23 -1.88
C SER A 295 -4.20 -14.36 -2.13
N LEU A 296 -5.48 -14.16 -1.75
CA LEU A 296 -6.57 -15.09 -2.07
C LEU A 296 -6.83 -15.21 -3.58
N MET A 297 -6.66 -14.12 -4.34
CA MET A 297 -6.79 -14.15 -5.79
C MET A 297 -5.65 -14.95 -6.44
N LEU A 298 -4.41 -14.76 -5.96
CA LEU A 298 -3.23 -15.49 -6.42
C LEU A 298 -3.33 -16.99 -6.08
N GLU A 299 -3.86 -17.33 -4.91
CA GLU A 299 -4.09 -18.73 -4.53
C GLU A 299 -5.05 -19.44 -5.51
N ARG A 300 -6.08 -18.75 -6.01
CA ARG A 300 -6.98 -19.28 -7.05
C ARG A 300 -6.28 -19.51 -8.39
N GLN A 301 -5.15 -18.84 -8.63
CA GLN A 301 -4.30 -19.02 -9.82
C GLN A 301 -3.21 -20.08 -9.58
N GLY A 302 -3.22 -20.78 -8.44
CA GLY A 302 -2.25 -21.81 -8.11
C GLY A 302 -0.96 -21.27 -7.47
N LEU A 303 -0.86 -19.96 -7.25
CA LEU A 303 0.29 -19.36 -6.58
C LEU A 303 0.00 -19.19 -5.08
N LYS A 304 0.61 -20.05 -4.26
CA LYS A 304 0.52 -19.98 -2.80
C LYS A 304 1.75 -19.24 -2.26
N LEU A 305 1.50 -18.15 -1.56
CA LEU A 305 2.48 -17.23 -0.96
C LEU A 305 2.32 -17.20 0.55
#